data_AF-A0A7X0A7E0-F1
#
_entry.id   AF-A0A7X0A7E0-F1
#
_cell.length_a   1.000
_cell.length_b   1.000
_cell.length_c   1.000
_cell.angle_alpha   90.00
_cell.angle_beta   90.00
_cell.angle_gamma   90.00
#
_symmetry.space_group_name_H-M   'P 1'
#
loop_
_entity.id
_entity.type
_entity.pdbx_description
1 polymer ?
#
loop_
_entity_poly.entity_id
_entity_poly.type
_entity_poly.pdbx_seq_one_letter_code
_entity_poly.pdbx_strand_id
1 'polypeptide(L)'
;MDLTLSTQQLKLIVREAAEMGALQALTKVGKLKPYLKKSEAFRKYGRANIENWAAKGLITIRKDGDHSAVWRIDRLEVAAIAKSIDLLRYL
;
A
#
# COMPACT_ATOMS: atom_id res chain seq x y z
N MET A 1 -9.38 -21.70 15.94
CA MET A 1 -8.08 -21.12 16.33
C MET A 1 -8.41 -19.74 16.87
N ASP A 2 -8.45 -19.58 18.19
CA ASP A 2 -8.80 -18.31 18.80
C ASP A 2 -7.56 -17.42 18.80
N LEU A 3 -7.66 -16.27 18.14
CA LEU A 3 -6.58 -15.30 18.06
C LEU A 3 -6.70 -14.35 19.25
N THR A 4 -5.97 -14.62 20.32
CA THR A 4 -5.89 -13.69 21.46
C THR A 4 -4.96 -12.53 21.12
N LEU A 5 -5.55 -11.37 20.82
CA LEU A 5 -4.82 -10.12 20.60
C LEU A 5 -4.66 -9.36 21.91
N SER A 6 -3.46 -8.84 22.17
CA SER A 6 -3.28 -7.85 23.23
C SER A 6 -3.99 -6.53 22.88
N THR A 7 -4.34 -5.74 23.89
CA THR A 7 -4.92 -4.40 23.70
C THR A 7 -4.04 -3.50 22.83
N GLN A 8 -2.71 -3.63 22.92
CA GLN A 8 -1.78 -2.87 22.10
C GLN A 8 -1.85 -3.30 20.63
N GLN A 9 -1.85 -4.60 20.35
CA GLN A 9 -1.98 -5.13 19.00
C GLN A 9 -3.32 -4.72 18.37
N LEU A 10 -4.42 -4.79 19.13
CA LEU A 10 -5.72 -4.34 18.67
C LEU A 10 -5.72 -2.85 18.30
N LYS A 11 -5.10 -1.99 19.13
CA LYS A 11 -4.95 -0.55 18.83
C LYS A 11 -4.19 -0.31 17.52
N LEU A 12 -3.12 -1.07 17.28
CA LEU A 12 -2.34 -0.97 16.04
C LEU A 12 -3.17 -1.38 14.82
N ILE A 13 -3.85 -2.53 14.88
CA ILE A 13 -4.72 -3.01 13.80
C ILE A 13 -5.78 -1.96 13.46
N VAL A 14 -6.48 -1.43 14.47
CA VAL A 14 -7.55 -0.44 14.28
C VAL A 14 -7.01 0.85 13.67
N ARG A 15 -5.82 1.32 14.10
CA ARG A 15 -5.18 2.50 13.51
C ARG A 15 -4.88 2.28 12.03
N GLU A 16 -4.23 1.18 11.66
CA GLU A 16 -3.90 0.89 10.27
C GLU A 16 -5.15 0.73 9.39
N ALA A 17 -6.19 0.09 9.93
CA ALA A 17 -7.49 -0.03 9.27
C ALA A 17 -8.15 1.34 9.04
N ALA A 18 -8.12 2.23 10.03
CA ALA A 18 -8.66 3.58 9.90
C ALA A 18 -7.91 4.40 8.83
N GLU A 19 -6.58 4.32 8.79
CA GLU A 19 -5.78 4.98 7.77
C GLU A 19 -6.05 4.43 6.36
N MET A 20 -6.24 3.12 6.23
CA MET A 20 -6.64 2.48 4.97
C MET A 20 -8.04 2.94 4.52
N GLY A 21 -9.00 3.02 5.45
CA GLY A 21 -10.33 3.52 5.18
C GLY A 21 -10.33 4.99 4.71
N ALA A 22 -9.53 5.85 5.37
CA ALA A 22 -9.36 7.23 4.95
C ALA A 22 -8.74 7.35 3.55
N LEU A 23 -7.71 6.55 3.26
CA LEU A 23 -7.07 6.51 1.94
C LEU A 23 -8.06 6.11 0.84
N GLN A 24 -8.89 5.09 1.11
CA GLN A 24 -9.92 4.64 0.18
C GLN A 24 -10.99 5.72 -0.04
N ALA A 25 -11.48 6.34 1.03
CA ALA A 25 -12.49 7.39 0.95
C ALA A 25 -11.98 8.59 0.14
N LEU A 26 -10.79 9.11 0.46
CA LEU A 26 -10.18 10.24 -0.25
C LEU A 26 -9.91 9.94 -1.73
N THR A 27 -9.57 8.70 -2.05
CA THR A 27 -9.42 8.24 -3.44
C THR A 27 -10.76 8.23 -4.16
N LYS A 28 -11.82 7.70 -3.53
CA LYS A 28 -13.17 7.64 -4.12
C LYS A 28 -13.77 9.03 -4.38
N VAL A 29 -13.52 10.00 -3.49
CA VAL A 29 -13.99 11.39 -3.68
C VAL A 29 -13.06 12.24 -4.56
N GLY A 30 -12.07 11.63 -5.21
CA GLY A 30 -11.16 12.30 -6.15
C GLY A 30 -10.15 13.26 -5.50
N LYS A 31 -10.04 13.28 -4.17
CA LYS A 31 -9.06 14.12 -3.45
C LYS A 31 -7.65 13.54 -3.53
N LEU A 32 -7.53 12.23 -3.70
CA LEU A 32 -6.28 11.55 -4.00
C LEU A 32 -6.39 10.78 -5.32
N LYS A 33 -5.29 10.72 -6.07
CA LYS A 33 -5.21 9.88 -7.27
C LYS A 33 -5.22 8.41 -6.85
N PRO A 34 -5.94 7.52 -7.56
CA PRO A 34 -5.97 6.08 -7.24
C PRO A 34 -4.64 5.39 -7.49
N TYR A 35 -3.68 6.07 -8.12
CA TYR A 35 -2.36 5.56 -8.40
C TYR A 35 -1.24 6.49 -7.91
N LEU A 36 -0.08 5.89 -7.73
CA LEU A 36 1.21 6.55 -7.53
C LEU A 36 2.00 6.52 -8.85
N LYS A 37 2.72 7.61 -9.12
CA LYS A 37 3.76 7.59 -10.15
C LYS A 37 4.97 6.80 -9.66
N LYS A 38 5.78 6.26 -10.57
CA LYS A 38 7.03 5.52 -10.25
C LYS A 38 7.91 6.23 -9.22
N SER A 39 8.24 7.51 -9.47
CA SER A 39 9.09 8.30 -8.58
C SER A 39 8.46 8.55 -7.21
N GLU A 40 7.14 8.76 -7.15
CA GLU A 40 6.40 8.94 -5.89
C GLU A 40 6.45 7.65 -5.05
N ALA A 41 6.18 6.51 -5.68
CA ALA A 41 6.22 5.21 -5.01
C ALA A 41 7.63 4.86 -4.53
N PHE A 42 8.65 5.07 -5.37
CA PHE A 42 10.04 4.79 -5.01
C PHE A 42 10.53 5.67 -3.87
N ARG A 43 10.18 6.96 -3.86
CA ARG A 43 10.52 7.87 -2.77
C ARG A 43 9.84 7.48 -1.47
N LYS A 44 8.57 7.05 -1.54
CA LYS A 44 7.77 6.78 -0.33
C LYS A 44 8.02 5.40 0.28
N TYR A 45 8.19 4.38 -0.56
CA TYR A 45 8.24 2.98 -0.12
C TYR A 45 9.57 2.29 -0.41
N GLY A 46 10.48 2.95 -1.13
CA GLY A 46 11.76 2.40 -1.55
C GLY A 46 11.65 1.62 -2.87
N ARG A 47 12.66 1.80 -3.75
CA ARG A 47 12.70 1.12 -5.05
C ARG A 47 12.65 -0.41 -4.90
N ALA A 48 13.53 -0.97 -4.08
CA ALA A 48 13.66 -2.41 -3.90
C ALA A 48 12.35 -3.04 -3.44
N ASN A 49 11.61 -2.38 -2.55
CA ASN A 49 10.30 -2.84 -2.08
C ASN A 49 9.27 -2.86 -3.20
N ILE A 50 9.10 -1.75 -3.93
CA ILE A 50 8.13 -1.67 -5.03
C ILE A 50 8.44 -2.71 -6.12
N GLU A 51 9.70 -2.85 -6.52
CA GLU A 51 10.09 -3.82 -7.55
C GLU A 51 9.89 -5.27 -7.06
N ASN A 52 10.25 -5.57 -5.81
CA ASN A 52 10.04 -6.89 -5.21
C ASN A 52 8.54 -7.23 -5.08
N TRP A 53 7.71 -6.31 -4.60
CA TRP A 53 6.27 -6.54 -4.47
C TRP A 53 5.60 -6.73 -5.82
N ALA A 54 6.01 -5.96 -6.84
CA ALA A 54 5.52 -6.12 -8.19
C ALA A 54 5.94 -7.47 -8.79
N ALA A 55 7.20 -7.88 -8.62
CA ALA A 55 7.70 -9.17 -9.07
C ALA A 55 6.98 -10.37 -8.41
N LYS A 56 6.51 -10.19 -7.17
CA LYS A 56 5.69 -11.18 -6.43
C LYS A 56 4.20 -11.11 -6.75
N GLY A 57 3.76 -10.20 -7.61
CA GLY A 57 2.33 -10.01 -7.92
C GLY A 57 1.50 -9.44 -6.77
N LEU A 58 2.13 -8.84 -5.76
CA LEU A 58 1.45 -8.25 -4.60
C LEU A 58 0.88 -6.86 -4.88
N ILE A 59 1.40 -6.19 -5.91
CA ILE A 59 0.92 -4.89 -6.37
C ILE A 59 0.84 -4.87 -7.90
N THR A 60 -0.11 -4.11 -8.41
CA THR A 60 -0.39 -3.95 -9.82
C THR A 60 0.28 -2.69 -10.36
N ILE A 61 1.10 -2.86 -11.39
CA ILE A 61 1.74 -1.75 -12.12
C ILE A 61 1.19 -1.71 -13.53
N ARG A 62 0.37 -0.70 -13.84
CA ARG A 62 -0.09 -0.43 -15.21
C ARG A 62 0.89 0.51 -15.89
N LYS A 63 1.33 0.14 -17.09
CA LYS A 63 2.25 0.92 -17.92
C LYS A 63 1.47 1.53 -19.08
N ASP A 64 1.55 2.84 -19.24
CA ASP A 64 1.06 3.53 -20.44
C ASP A 64 2.14 3.43 -21.55
N GLY A 65 2.26 2.27 -22.22
CA GLY A 65 3.17 2.02 -23.36
C GLY A 65 4.39 1.11 -23.09
N ASP A 66 5.32 1.04 -24.06
CA ASP A 66 6.39 0.03 -24.07
C ASP A 66 7.79 0.52 -23.67
N HIS A 67 8.18 1.76 -24.02
CA HIS A 67 9.59 2.19 -23.91
C HIS A 67 9.87 3.25 -22.82
N SER A 68 8.89 4.06 -22.42
CA SER A 68 9.04 5.11 -21.39
C SER A 68 7.79 5.25 -20.51
N ALA A 69 7.01 4.16 -20.42
CA ALA A 69 5.67 4.21 -19.91
C ALA A 69 5.57 4.78 -18.49
N VAL A 70 4.63 5.70 -18.33
CA VAL A 70 4.23 6.18 -17.01
C VAL A 70 3.67 4.99 -16.24
N TRP A 71 4.28 4.72 -15.08
CA TRP A 71 3.74 3.71 -14.17
C TRP A 71 2.59 4.31 -13.38
N ARG A 72 1.47 3.59 -13.39
CA ARG A 72 0.34 3.80 -12.48
C ARG A 72 0.31 2.61 -11.55
N ILE A 73 0.87 2.80 -10.37
CA ILE A 73 0.94 1.79 -9.33
C ILE A 73 -0.26 2.00 -8.42
N ASP A 74 -1.08 0.98 -8.17
CA ASP A 74 -2.27 1.15 -7.33
C ASP A 74 -1.89 1.63 -5.91
N ARG A 75 -2.50 2.74 -5.49
CA ARG A 75 -2.18 3.40 -4.21
C ARG A 75 -2.62 2.55 -3.01
N LEU A 76 -3.76 1.89 -3.11
CA LEU A 76 -4.32 1.10 -2.01
C LEU A 76 -3.54 -0.20 -1.83
N GLU A 77 -3.19 -0.89 -2.91
CA GLU A 77 -2.40 -2.12 -2.83
C GLU A 77 -1.03 -1.88 -2.17
N VAL A 78 -0.30 -0.86 -2.63
CA VAL A 78 1.02 -0.53 -2.04
C VAL A 78 0.90 -0.15 -0.57
N ALA A 79 -0.11 0.64 -0.21
CA ALA A 79 -0.35 1.01 1.18
C ALA A 79 -0.71 -0.19 2.04
N ALA A 80 -1.56 -1.09 1.54
CA ALA A 80 -1.95 -2.31 2.23
C ALA A 80 -0.74 -3.20 2.53
N ILE A 81 0.09 -3.48 1.53
CA ILE A 81 1.29 -4.30 1.71
C ILE A 81 2.24 -3.67 2.74
N ALA A 82 2.52 -2.38 2.61
CA ALA A 82 3.42 -1.68 3.54
C ALA A 82 2.91 -1.71 4.98
N LYS A 83 1.61 -1.43 5.20
CA LYS A 83 0.99 -1.45 6.53
C LYS A 83 0.91 -2.85 7.13
N SER A 84 0.61 -3.86 6.32
CA SER A 84 0.62 -5.25 6.76
C SER A 84 2.02 -5.70 7.21
N ILE A 85 3.06 -5.34 6.45
CA ILE A 85 4.46 -5.65 6.83
C ILE A 85 4.83 -4.95 8.15
N ASP A 86 4.40 -3.70 8.35
CA ASP A 86 4.65 -2.98 9.60
C ASP A 86 3.91 -3.62 10.77
N LEU A 87 2.63 -3.93 10.59
CA LEU A 87 1.79 -4.55 11.60
C LEU A 87 2.32 -5.94 12.02
N LEU A 88 2.78 -6.76 11.06
CA LEU A 88 3.39 -8.06 11.33
C LEU A 88 4.66 -7.99 12.20
N ARG A 89 5.30 -6.83 12.35
CA ARG A 89 6.44 -6.68 13.28
C ARG A 89 6.01 -6.65 14.74
N TYR A 90 4.73 -6.38 14.99
CA TYR A 90 4.16 -6.16 16.31
C TYR A 90 3.07 -7.17 16.69
N LEU A 91 2.63 -8.00 15.74
CA LEU A 91 1.73 -9.13 15.95
C LEU A 91 2.53 -10.39 16.30
#